data_AF-A0A4U6S3S8-F1
#
_entry.id   AF-A0A4U6S3S8-F1
#
_cell.length_a   1.000
_cell.length_b   1.000
_cell.length_c   1.000
_cell.angle_alpha   90.00
_cell.angle_beta   90.00
_cell.angle_gamma   90.00
#
_symmetry.space_group_name_H-M   'P 1'
#
loop_
_entity.id
_entity.type
_entity.pdbx_description
1 polymer ?
#
loop_
_entity_poly.entity_id
_entity_poly.type
_entity_poly.pdbx_seq_one_letter_code
_entity_poly.pdbx_strand_id
1 'polypeptide(L)'
;MRFAAIAIVVVGVAGVLIYDRHDKSANYQRVDARISGVSEQCYLEKVERGVITKTTSTSDLTRCEIAELLRKEHPKWQGYDVKHKIEVKVVYVSPVDGATHQSSLQMSYFPNGKPLRAGDVFPVLASKTKADKTRSI
;
A
#
# COMPACT_ATOMS: atom_id res chain seq x y z
N MET A 1 -32.42 3.01 -18.96
CA MET A 1 -31.73 3.92 -18.01
C MET A 1 -30.65 3.23 -17.15
N ARG A 2 -30.89 2.04 -16.59
CA ARG A 2 -29.88 1.30 -15.79
C ARG A 2 -28.61 0.90 -16.57
N PHE A 3 -28.74 0.47 -17.82
CA PHE A 3 -27.59 0.07 -18.65
C PHE A 3 -26.65 1.22 -19.03
N ALA A 4 -27.19 2.43 -19.26
CA ALA A 4 -26.38 3.61 -19.56
C ALA A 4 -25.54 4.04 -18.35
N ALA A 5 -26.12 4.00 -17.14
CA ALA A 5 -25.39 4.27 -15.90
C ALA A 5 -24.27 3.25 -15.64
N ILE A 6 -24.53 1.95 -15.90
CA ILE A 6 -23.51 0.90 -15.78
C ILE A 6 -22.38 1.12 -16.81
N ALA A 7 -22.71 1.46 -18.05
CA ALA A 7 -21.72 1.71 -19.10
C ALA A 7 -20.78 2.88 -18.75
N ILE A 8 -21.30 3.98 -18.20
CA ILE A 8 -20.49 5.13 -17.77
C ILE A 8 -19.53 4.74 -16.64
N VAL A 9 -20.01 3.99 -15.64
CA VAL A 9 -19.16 3.52 -14.54
C VAL A 9 -18.07 2.58 -15.04
N VAL A 10 -18.39 1.65 -15.95
CA VAL A 10 -17.41 0.72 -16.51
C VAL A 10 -16.35 1.45 -17.34
N VAL A 11 -16.75 2.40 -18.20
CA VAL A 11 -15.80 3.21 -18.99
C VAL A 11 -14.93 4.08 -18.08
N GLY A 12 -15.50 4.67 -17.03
CA GLY A 12 -14.75 5.46 -16.06
C GLY A 12 -13.68 4.64 -15.32
N VAL A 13 -14.05 3.46 -14.81
CA VAL A 13 -13.11 2.56 -14.10
C VAL A 13 -12.04 2.03 -15.06
N ALA A 14 -12.42 1.62 -16.27
CA ALA A 14 -11.48 1.16 -17.27
C ALA A 14 -10.46 2.25 -17.67
N GLY A 15 -10.93 3.49 -17.86
CA GLY A 15 -10.07 4.63 -18.19
C GLY A 15 -9.01 4.91 -17.13
N VAL A 16 -9.38 4.87 -15.84
CA VAL A 16 -8.43 5.08 -14.72
C VAL A 16 -7.38 3.98 -14.67
N LEU A 17 -7.77 2.71 -14.85
CA LEU A 17 -6.83 1.58 -14.82
C LEU A 17 -5.85 1.61 -16.01
N ILE A 18 -6.33 1.99 -17.20
CA ILE A 18 -5.49 2.13 -18.39
C ILE A 18 -4.50 3.29 -18.21
N TYR A 19 -4.97 4.43 -17.69
CA TYR A 19 -4.12 5.59 -17.45
C TYR A 19 -3.01 5.29 -16.44
N ASP A 20 -3.32 4.62 -15.31
CA ASP A 20 -2.31 4.31 -14.30
C ASP A 20 -1.24 3.34 -14.84
N ARG A 21 -1.64 2.33 -15.63
CA ARG A 21 -0.69 1.44 -16.31
C ARG A 21 0.20 2.19 -17.30
N HIS A 22 -0.39 3.09 -18.08
CA HIS A 22 0.36 3.87 -19.06
C HIS A 22 1.33 4.84 -18.38
N ASP A 23 0.90 5.53 -17.31
CA ASP A 23 1.77 6.42 -16.52
C ASP A 23 2.95 5.64 -15.93
N LYS A 24 2.71 4.48 -15.30
CA LYS A 24 3.76 3.61 -14.77
C LYS A 24 4.76 3.18 -15.86
N SER A 25 4.28 2.78 -17.03
CA SER A 25 5.15 2.31 -18.12
C SER A 25 5.95 3.43 -18.80
N ALA A 26 5.34 4.60 -18.99
CA ALA A 26 5.97 5.71 -19.70
C ALA A 26 6.93 6.48 -18.79
N ASN A 27 6.49 6.82 -17.58
CA ASN A 27 7.15 7.81 -16.71
C ASN A 27 7.98 7.20 -15.59
N TYR A 28 7.94 5.89 -15.39
CA TYR A 28 8.73 5.21 -14.37
C TYR A 28 9.60 4.11 -14.97
N GLN A 29 10.70 3.86 -14.28
CA GLN A 29 11.66 2.80 -14.58
C GLN A 29 11.77 1.89 -13.36
N ARG A 30 11.76 0.57 -13.60
CA ARG A 30 12.04 -0.40 -12.55
C ARG A 30 13.51 -0.27 -12.16
N VAL A 31 13.77 -0.04 -10.89
CA VAL A 31 15.11 -0.02 -10.29
C VAL A 31 15.13 -0.92 -9.06
N ASP A 32 16.28 -1.54 -8.82
CA ASP A 32 16.51 -2.33 -7.61
C ASP A 32 16.84 -1.38 -6.45
N ALA A 33 15.95 -1.32 -5.47
CA ALA A 33 16.17 -0.55 -4.26
C ALA A 33 16.61 -1.47 -3.12
N ARG A 34 17.47 -0.98 -2.23
CA ARG A 34 17.86 -1.70 -1.02
C ARG A 34 17.00 -1.23 0.15
N ILE A 35 16.44 -2.16 0.90
CA ILE A 35 15.66 -1.84 2.09
C ILE A 35 16.61 -1.31 3.18
N SER A 36 16.36 -0.09 3.64
CA SER A 36 17.08 0.51 4.78
C SER A 36 16.38 0.26 6.11
N GLY A 37 15.07 0.03 6.10
CA GLY A 37 14.31 -0.31 7.29
C GLY A 37 12.90 -0.76 6.98
N VAL A 38 12.34 -1.57 7.87
CA VAL A 38 10.96 -2.04 7.82
C VAL A 38 10.32 -1.74 9.17
N SER A 39 9.18 -1.07 9.14
CA SER A 39 8.34 -0.81 10.31
C SER A 39 6.99 -1.46 10.08
N GLU A 40 6.67 -2.48 10.86
CA GLU A 40 5.37 -3.14 10.81
C GLU A 40 4.52 -2.67 11.99
N GLN A 41 3.37 -2.09 11.67
CA GLN A 41 2.35 -1.70 12.64
C GLN A 41 1.02 -2.30 12.21
N CYS A 42 0.17 -2.65 13.17
CA CYS A 42 -1.18 -3.12 12.89
C CYS A 42 -2.22 -2.26 13.60
N TYR A 43 -3.41 -2.23 13.03
CA TYR A 43 -4.59 -1.64 13.63
C TYR A 43 -5.78 -2.56 13.42
N LEU A 44 -6.79 -2.41 14.27
CA LEU A 44 -8.04 -3.14 14.18
C LEU A 44 -9.04 -2.33 13.37
N GLU A 45 -9.71 -2.96 12.42
CA GLU A 45 -10.72 -2.33 11.58
C GLU A 45 -12.01 -3.13 11.61
N LYS A 46 -13.13 -2.46 11.87
CA LYS A 46 -14.47 -3.02 11.68
C LYS A 46 -15.20 -2.19 10.64
N VAL A 47 -15.70 -2.87 9.61
CA VAL A 47 -16.50 -2.26 8.56
C VAL A 47 -17.93 -2.73 8.71
N GLU A 48 -18.82 -1.83 9.09
CA GLU A 48 -20.25 -2.09 9.16
C GLU A 48 -20.91 -1.53 7.90
N ARG A 49 -21.44 -2.42 7.05
CA ARG A 49 -22.18 -2.05 5.84
C ARG A 49 -23.67 -2.13 6.12
N GLY A 50 -24.31 -0.98 6.21
CA GLY A 50 -25.77 -0.86 6.10
C GLY A 50 -26.23 -0.84 4.63
N VAL A 51 -27.54 -0.73 4.43
CA VAL A 51 -28.17 -0.66 3.09
C VAL A 51 -27.78 0.63 2.34
N ILE A 52 -27.46 1.70 3.07
CA ILE A 52 -27.15 3.04 2.52
C ILE A 52 -25.79 3.56 3.00
N THR A 53 -25.36 3.21 4.22
CA THR A 53 -24.15 3.76 4.85
C THR A 53 -23.09 2.69 5.09
N LYS A 54 -21.82 3.07 4.92
CA LYS A 54 -20.65 2.25 5.29
C LYS A 54 -19.92 2.96 6.42
N THR A 55 -19.98 2.41 7.62
CA THR A 55 -19.24 2.93 8.78
C THR A 55 -17.95 2.13 8.93
N THR A 56 -16.82 2.82 9.03
CA THR A 56 -15.51 2.19 9.30
C THR A 56 -15.01 2.68 10.64
N SER A 57 -14.72 1.74 11.54
CA SER A 57 -14.15 2.03 12.86
C SER A 57 -12.77 1.43 12.96
N THR A 58 -11.78 2.24 13.34
CA THR A 58 -10.38 1.83 13.44
C THR A 58 -9.84 2.02 14.85
N SER A 59 -8.93 1.15 15.28
CA SER A 59 -8.11 1.39 16.48
C SER A 59 -6.87 2.23 16.15
N ASP A 60 -6.16 2.64 17.20
CA ASP A 60 -4.80 3.16 17.07
C ASP A 60 -3.83 2.10 16.50
N LEU A 61 -2.72 2.59 15.96
CA LEU A 61 -1.61 1.76 15.47
C LEU A 61 -0.84 1.19 16.66
N THR A 62 -0.69 -0.13 16.67
CA THR A 62 0.02 -0.89 17.70
C THR A 62 0.94 -1.93 17.06
N ARG A 63 1.71 -2.65 17.88
CA ARG A 63 2.44 -3.82 17.40
C ARG A 63 1.45 -4.91 16.99
N CYS A 64 1.76 -5.68 15.95
CA CYS A 64 0.84 -6.66 15.41
C CYS A 64 0.47 -7.76 16.40
N GLU A 65 1.39 -8.15 17.28
CA GLU A 65 1.13 -9.11 18.35
C GLU A 65 0.10 -8.56 19.35
N ILE A 66 0.16 -7.25 19.64
CA ILE A 66 -0.79 -6.59 20.54
C ILE A 66 -2.15 -6.46 19.87
N ALA A 67 -2.21 -6.07 18.60
CA ALA A 67 -3.46 -6.01 17.84
C ALA A 67 -4.15 -7.38 17.78
N GLU A 68 -3.39 -8.46 17.55
CA GLU A 68 -3.92 -9.82 17.57
C GLU A 68 -4.43 -10.24 18.96
N LEU A 69 -3.69 -9.91 20.01
CA LEU A 69 -4.10 -10.18 21.40
C LEU A 69 -5.41 -9.44 21.72
N LEU A 70 -5.47 -8.14 21.41
CA LEU A 70 -6.64 -7.30 21.62
C LEU A 70 -7.88 -7.86 20.92
N ARG A 71 -7.75 -8.32 19.68
CA ARG A 71 -8.85 -8.97 18.95
C ARG A 71 -9.35 -10.24 19.63
N LYS A 72 -8.44 -11.07 20.18
CA LYS A 72 -8.78 -12.36 20.79
C LYS A 72 -9.35 -12.23 22.19
N GLU A 73 -8.77 -11.36 23.01
CA GLU A 73 -9.02 -11.33 24.45
C GLU A 73 -9.98 -10.23 24.88
N HIS A 74 -10.07 -9.13 24.14
CA HIS A 74 -10.82 -7.96 24.58
C HIS A 74 -12.21 -7.90 23.93
N PRO A 75 -13.32 -7.89 24.70
CA PRO A 75 -14.69 -7.91 24.16
C PRO A 75 -14.98 -6.79 23.16
N LYS A 76 -14.44 -5.59 23.40
CA LYS A 76 -14.57 -4.42 22.52
C LYS A 76 -14.15 -4.68 21.07
N TRP A 77 -13.14 -5.51 20.86
CA TRP A 77 -12.50 -5.72 19.56
C TRP A 77 -12.96 -7.02 18.88
N GLN A 78 -13.97 -7.68 19.44
CA GLN A 78 -14.57 -8.85 18.80
C GLN A 78 -15.22 -8.47 17.47
N GLY A 79 -14.93 -9.25 16.43
CA GLY A 79 -15.41 -8.99 15.07
C GLY A 79 -14.65 -7.87 14.32
N TYR A 80 -13.55 -7.35 14.87
CA TYR A 80 -12.62 -6.50 14.13
C TYR A 80 -11.60 -7.36 13.38
N ASP A 81 -11.22 -6.92 12.18
CA ASP A 81 -10.13 -7.48 11.41
C ASP A 81 -8.81 -6.82 11.79
N VAL A 82 -7.73 -7.60 11.87
CA VAL A 82 -6.37 -7.04 11.97
C VAL A 82 -5.96 -6.57 10.58
N LYS A 83 -5.57 -5.30 10.47
CA LYS A 83 -5.02 -4.69 9.27
C LYS A 83 -3.56 -4.34 9.51
N HIS A 84 -2.72 -4.65 8.53
CA HIS A 84 -1.30 -4.32 8.57
C HIS A 84 -1.05 -2.98 7.88
N LYS A 85 -0.15 -2.21 8.45
CA LYS A 85 0.42 -0.99 7.91
C LYS A 85 1.93 -1.14 7.99
N ILE A 86 2.49 -1.68 6.91
CA ILE A 86 3.91 -1.97 6.76
C ILE A 86 4.54 -0.80 6.03
N GLU A 87 5.47 -0.11 6.67
CA GLU A 87 6.28 0.94 6.07
C GLU A 87 7.66 0.39 5.73
N VAL A 88 7.98 0.35 4.44
CA VAL A 88 9.27 -0.11 3.92
C VAL A 88 10.05 1.11 3.45
N LYS A 89 11.15 1.42 4.14
CA LYS A 89 12.10 2.45 3.74
C LYS A 89 13.13 1.82 2.80
N VAL A 90 13.29 2.44 1.64
CA VAL A 90 14.16 1.94 0.57
C VAL A 90 15.12 3.02 0.12
N VAL A 91 16.30 2.60 -0.30
CA VAL A 91 17.35 3.44 -0.86
C VAL A 91 17.59 2.96 -2.29
N TYR A 92 17.52 3.87 -3.26
CA TYR A 92 17.61 3.56 -4.68
C TYR A 92 18.46 4.59 -5.42
N VAL A 93 18.97 4.20 -6.58
CA VAL A 93 19.64 5.12 -7.50
C VAL A 93 18.59 5.68 -8.44
N SER A 94 18.44 7.01 -8.44
CA SER A 94 17.47 7.70 -9.29
C SER A 94 17.94 7.73 -10.74
N PRO A 95 17.07 7.42 -11.72
CA PRO A 95 17.41 7.50 -13.14
C PRO A 95 17.52 8.95 -13.66
N VAL A 96 17.11 9.94 -12.86
CA VAL A 96 17.12 11.36 -13.24
C VAL A 96 18.52 11.96 -13.15
N ASP A 97 19.23 11.67 -12.05
CA ASP A 97 20.48 12.30 -11.64
C ASP A 97 21.59 11.29 -11.31
N GLY A 98 21.29 9.98 -11.29
CA GLY A 98 22.24 8.94 -10.90
C GLY A 98 22.61 8.97 -9.42
N ALA A 99 21.94 9.80 -8.60
CA ALA A 99 22.22 9.93 -7.19
C ALA A 99 21.42 8.92 -6.36
N THR A 100 21.88 8.68 -5.13
CA THR A 100 21.19 7.82 -4.18
C THR A 100 20.11 8.62 -3.45
N HIS A 101 18.87 8.15 -3.52
CA HIS A 101 17.70 8.73 -2.86
C HIS A 101 17.04 7.73 -1.93
N GLN A 102 16.28 8.24 -0.97
CA GLN A 102 15.50 7.43 -0.04
C GLN A 102 14.00 7.65 -0.27
N SER A 103 13.23 6.57 -0.20
CA SER A 103 11.76 6.62 -0.28
C SER A 103 11.13 5.74 0.79
N SER A 104 9.87 6.02 1.10
CA SER A 104 9.05 5.22 2.02
C SER A 104 7.82 4.70 1.29
N LEU A 105 7.64 3.39 1.32
CA LEU A 105 6.54 2.68 0.66
C LEU A 105 5.64 2.07 1.73
N GLN A 106 4.34 2.37 1.65
CA GLN A 106 3.35 1.74 2.52
C GLN A 106 2.73 0.52 1.83
N MET A 107 2.67 -0.58 2.56
CA MET A 107 2.10 -1.85 2.11
C MET A 107 1.12 -2.38 3.17
N SER A 108 0.05 -3.03 2.73
CA SER A 108 -0.92 -3.69 3.61
C SER A 108 -0.64 -5.19 3.80
N TYR A 109 0.32 -5.74 3.06
CA TYR A 109 0.76 -7.12 3.16
C TYR A 109 2.19 -7.24 2.64
N PHE A 110 2.92 -8.23 3.15
CA PHE A 110 4.24 -8.55 2.64
C PHE A 110 4.17 -9.20 1.25
N PRO A 111 5.10 -8.86 0.33
CA PRO A 111 5.18 -9.53 -0.96
C PRO A 111 5.41 -11.03 -0.76
N ASN A 112 4.59 -11.85 -1.43
CA ASN A 112 4.65 -13.32 -1.35
C ASN A 112 4.50 -13.88 0.09
N GLY A 113 3.94 -13.11 1.03
CA GLY A 113 3.77 -13.51 2.42
C GLY A 113 5.07 -13.64 3.22
N LYS A 114 6.20 -13.15 2.71
CA LYS A 114 7.51 -13.24 3.39
C LYS A 114 7.90 -11.90 3.99
N PRO A 115 8.28 -11.86 5.28
CA PRO A 115 8.69 -10.61 5.92
C PRO A 115 9.93 -10.05 5.23
N LEU A 116 9.88 -8.76 4.90
CA LEU A 116 11.01 -8.02 4.34
C LEU A 116 11.97 -7.61 5.45
N ARG A 117 13.27 -7.61 5.16
CA ARG A 117 14.32 -7.23 6.11
C ARG A 117 15.20 -6.12 5.54
N ALA A 118 15.82 -5.36 6.44
CA ALA A 118 16.84 -4.41 6.04
C ALA A 118 17.99 -5.14 5.35
N GLY A 119 18.47 -4.59 4.23
CA GLY A 119 19.47 -5.20 3.35
C GLY A 119 18.88 -5.96 2.17
N ASP A 120 17.61 -6.36 2.21
CA ASP A 120 16.97 -7.04 1.08
C ASP A 120 16.86 -6.10 -0.14
N VAL A 121 16.83 -6.71 -1.33
CA VAL A 121 16.55 -6.00 -2.58
C VAL A 121 15.06 -6.02 -2.83
N PHE A 122 14.47 -4.84 -2.97
CA PHE A 122 13.06 -4.63 -3.25
C PHE A 122 12.92 -3.80 -4.53
N PRO A 123 12.32 -4.34 -5.59
CA PRO A 123 12.20 -3.61 -6.84
C PRO A 123 11.13 -2.52 -6.71
N VAL A 124 11.45 -1.31 -7.16
CA VAL A 124 10.55 -0.14 -7.12
C VAL A 124 10.47 0.52 -8.49
N LEU A 125 9.39 1.26 -8.72
CA LEU A 125 9.26 2.11 -9.91
C LEU A 125 9.76 3.52 -9.54
N ALA A 126 10.95 3.89 -9.99
CA ALA A 126 11.47 5.25 -9.83
C ALA A 126 11.05 6.13 -11.00
N SER A 127 10.67 7.38 -10.74
CA SER A 127 10.28 8.31 -11.81
C SER A 127 11.48 8.70 -12.66
N LYS A 128 11.26 8.75 -13.97
CA LYS A 128 12.25 9.22 -14.96
C LYS A 128 12.43 10.74 -14.97
N THR A 129 11.57 11.48 -14.27
CA THR A 129 11.57 12.96 -14.28
C THR A 129 11.65 13.59 -12.90
N LYS A 130 11.29 12.86 -11.83
CA LYS A 130 11.34 13.34 -10.45
C LYS A 130 12.20 12.42 -9.60
N ALA A 131 13.37 12.88 -9.17
CA ALA A 131 14.38 12.05 -8.51
C ALA A 131 13.90 11.45 -7.18
N ASP A 132 13.02 12.14 -6.46
CA ASP A 132 12.47 11.80 -5.14
C ASP A 132 11.19 10.94 -5.20
N LYS A 133 10.68 10.65 -6.40
CA LYS A 133 9.39 10.00 -6.58
C LYS A 133 9.54 8.53 -6.94
N THR A 134 8.98 7.67 -6.09
CA THR A 134 8.83 6.24 -6.36
C THR A 134 7.37 5.79 -6.30
N ARG A 135 7.10 4.61 -6.87
CA ARG A 135 5.83 3.89 -6.76
C ARG A 135 6.07 2.41 -6.52
N SER A 136 5.10 1.77 -5.88
CA SER A 136 5.00 0.31 -5.87
C SER A 136 4.70 -0.21 -7.27
N ILE A 137 5.20 -1.41 -7.55
CA ILE A 137 4.99 -2.13 -8.82
C ILE A 137 3.50 -2.40 -9.00
#